data_AF-A0A6A6V857-F1
#
_entry.id   AF-A0A6A6V857-F1
#
_cell.length_a   1.000
_cell.length_b   1.000
_cell.length_c   1.000
_cell.angle_alpha   90.00
_cell.angle_beta   90.00
_cell.angle_gamma   90.00
#
_symmetry.space_group_name_H-M   'P 1'
#
loop_
_entity.id
_entity.type
_entity.pdbx_description
1 polymer ?
#
loop_
_entity_poly.entity_id
_entity_poly.type
_entity_poly.pdbx_seq_one_letter_code
_entity_poly.pdbx_strand_id
1 'polypeptide(L)'
;MDTHELSLIVYGHDTSPSARSHWALALHKPSSTTGTLMHVLLLDSSTLFHQFEERSDCNFLTDRLAEGYIHLAALTTAQYVHAKEIIRAKPGPWNGRDRCQDWTAGVVRVLEEFGIMREGLGEWVGRSAVEVERKSGGRWWGV
;
A
#
# COMPACT_ATOMS: atom_id res chain seq x y z
N MET A 1 20.84 -11.77 1.47
CA MET A 1 20.48 -11.27 0.14
C MET A 1 19.00 -10.98 0.16
N ASP A 2 18.61 -9.81 -0.32
CA ASP A 2 17.22 -9.41 -0.37
C ASP A 2 16.57 -10.09 -1.58
N THR A 3 15.52 -10.83 -1.32
CA THR A 3 14.87 -11.73 -2.29
C THR A 3 13.47 -11.26 -2.67
N HIS A 4 12.95 -10.28 -1.92
CA HIS A 4 11.61 -9.75 -2.06
C HIS A 4 11.62 -8.24 -1.87
N GLU A 5 10.51 -7.60 -2.24
CA GLU A 5 10.28 -6.17 -2.12
C GLU A 5 8.90 -5.92 -1.51
N LEU A 6 8.81 -4.83 -0.76
CA LEU A 6 7.55 -4.22 -0.32
C LEU A 6 7.36 -2.91 -1.06
N SER A 7 6.21 -2.76 -1.69
CA SER A 7 5.85 -1.56 -2.45
C SER A 7 4.48 -1.01 -2.04
N LEU A 8 4.35 0.31 -2.03
CA LEU A 8 3.07 1.00 -1.99
C LEU A 8 2.53 1.10 -3.41
N ILE A 9 1.37 0.53 -3.66
CA ILE A 9 0.66 0.66 -4.93
C ILE A 9 -0.39 1.76 -4.80
N VAL A 10 -0.44 2.67 -5.77
CA VAL A 10 -1.28 3.85 -5.74
C VAL A 10 -2.25 3.80 -6.91
N TYR A 11 -3.54 3.93 -6.60
CA TYR A 11 -4.64 3.86 -7.56
C TYR A 11 -5.44 5.16 -7.58
N GLY A 12 -6.08 5.42 -8.72
CA GLY A 12 -7.06 6.48 -8.89
C GLY A 12 -6.44 7.77 -9.40
N HIS A 13 -6.60 7.98 -10.71
CA HIS A 13 -6.19 9.17 -11.46
C HIS A 13 -6.98 10.46 -11.15
N ASP A 14 -7.87 10.46 -10.15
CA ASP A 14 -8.71 11.63 -9.93
C ASP A 14 -7.83 12.82 -9.51
N THR A 15 -7.79 13.82 -10.39
CA THR A 15 -6.99 15.04 -10.25
C THR A 15 -7.64 16.07 -9.34
N SER A 16 -8.86 15.80 -8.88
CA SER A 16 -9.52 16.64 -7.88
C SER A 16 -8.69 16.68 -6.59
N PRO A 17 -8.41 17.87 -6.03
CA PRO A 17 -7.72 18.01 -4.74
C PRO A 17 -8.43 17.31 -3.57
N SER A 18 -9.71 16.96 -3.73
CA SER A 18 -10.49 16.22 -2.73
C SER A 18 -10.45 14.70 -2.94
N ALA A 19 -9.92 14.22 -4.05
CA ALA A 19 -9.90 12.81 -4.38
C ALA A 19 -8.66 12.13 -3.79
N ARG A 20 -8.90 11.36 -2.72
CA ARG A 20 -7.86 10.54 -2.10
C ARG A 20 -7.62 9.32 -2.97
N SER A 21 -6.36 9.07 -3.30
CA SER A 21 -5.96 7.84 -3.98
C SER A 21 -6.25 6.62 -3.11
N HIS A 22 -6.57 5.49 -3.74
CA HIS A 22 -6.65 4.22 -3.02
C HIS A 22 -5.24 3.61 -2.93
N TRP A 23 -4.88 3.06 -1.78
CA TRP A 23 -3.56 2.48 -1.53
C TRP A 23 -3.65 0.99 -1.23
N ALA A 24 -2.64 0.26 -1.70
CA ALA A 24 -2.40 -1.13 -1.35
C ALA A 24 -0.92 -1.36 -1.06
N LEU A 25 -0.62 -2.44 -0.33
CA LEU A 25 0.74 -2.94 -0.19
C LEU A 25 0.92 -4.15 -1.09
N ALA A 26 2.03 -4.20 -1.82
CA ALA A 26 2.43 -5.35 -2.60
C ALA A 26 3.71 -5.96 -2.04
N LEU A 27 3.69 -7.28 -1.86
CA LEU A 27 4.88 -8.07 -1.61
C LEU A 27 5.21 -8.89 -2.86
N HIS A 28 6.38 -8.68 -3.44
CA HIS A 28 6.75 -9.27 -4.73
C HIS A 28 8.25 -9.57 -4.82
N LYS A 29 8.68 -10.24 -5.89
CA LYS A 29 10.10 -10.39 -6.20
C LYS A 29 10.62 -9.09 -6.85
N PRO A 30 11.93 -8.81 -6.73
CA PRO A 30 12.55 -7.72 -7.47
C PRO A 30 12.23 -7.77 -8.96
N SER A 31 11.93 -6.61 -9.54
CA SER A 31 11.55 -6.44 -10.96
C SER A 31 10.27 -7.17 -11.41
N SER A 32 9.51 -7.79 -10.51
CA SER A 32 8.22 -8.42 -10.80
C SER A 32 7.07 -7.49 -10.44
N THR A 33 6.11 -7.31 -11.35
CA THR A 33 4.83 -6.63 -11.06
C THR A 33 3.74 -7.60 -10.60
N THR A 34 4.08 -8.89 -10.51
CA THR A 34 3.22 -9.95 -9.96
C THR A 34 3.65 -10.29 -8.55
N GLY A 35 2.68 -10.39 -7.64
CA GLY A 35 2.94 -10.73 -6.24
C GLY A 35 1.67 -10.87 -5.40
N THR A 36 1.83 -10.69 -4.09
CA THR A 36 0.72 -10.63 -3.14
C THR A 36 0.32 -9.18 -2.91
N LEU A 37 -0.90 -8.81 -3.29
CA LEU A 37 -1.50 -7.51 -3.01
C LEU A 37 -2.36 -7.61 -1.75
N MET A 38 -2.20 -6.66 -0.83
CA MET A 38 -2.91 -6.59 0.45
C MET A 38 -3.42 -5.18 0.67
N HIS A 39 -4.73 -5.05 0.87
CA HIS A 39 -5.37 -3.75 1.04
C HIS A 39 -6.69 -3.87 1.77
N VAL A 40 -7.37 -2.75 1.94
CA VAL A 40 -8.74 -2.71 2.45
C VAL A 40 -9.70 -2.19 1.39
N LEU A 41 -10.85 -2.84 1.25
CA LEU A 41 -11.94 -2.47 0.35
C LEU A 41 -13.04 -1.79 1.13
N LEU A 42 -13.53 -0.65 0.64
CA LEU A 42 -14.71 0.01 1.20
C LEU A 42 -15.96 -0.82 0.86
N LEU A 43 -16.63 -1.36 1.88
CA LEU A 43 -17.88 -2.10 1.72
C LEU A 43 -19.11 -1.21 1.93
N ASP A 44 -19.01 -0.21 2.80
CA ASP A 44 -20.09 0.73 3.08
C ASP A 44 -19.52 2.14 3.32
N SER A 45 -19.87 3.07 2.44
CA SER A 45 -19.43 4.47 2.48
C SER A 45 -20.10 5.29 3.58
N SER A 46 -21.27 4.88 4.07
CA SER A 46 -22.00 5.60 5.12
C SER A 46 -21.37 5.38 6.50
N THR A 47 -20.86 4.18 6.75
CA THR A 47 -20.20 3.80 8.00
C THR A 47 -18.67 3.79 7.90
N LEU A 48 -18.13 4.04 6.70
CA LEU A 48 -16.72 3.82 6.35
C LEU A 48 -16.23 2.44 6.78
N PHE A 49 -17.05 1.42 6.57
CA PHE A 49 -16.67 0.05 6.86
C PHE A 49 -15.78 -0.48 5.74
N HIS A 50 -14.55 -0.82 6.09
CA HIS A 50 -13.61 -1.44 5.17
C HIS A 50 -13.27 -2.86 5.59
N GLN A 51 -13.12 -3.75 4.60
CA GLN A 51 -12.71 -5.13 4.81
C GLN A 51 -11.32 -5.35 4.23
N PHE A 52 -10.47 -6.05 4.99
CA PHE A 52 -9.17 -6.50 4.50
C PHE A 52 -9.33 -7.54 3.39
N GLU A 53 -8.56 -7.40 2.32
CA GLU A 53 -8.46 -8.35 1.21
C GLU A 53 -6.98 -8.64 0.90
N GLU A 54 -6.66 -9.92 0.75
CA GLU A 54 -5.38 -10.41 0.23
C GLU A 54 -5.62 -11.13 -1.10
N ARG A 55 -4.85 -10.77 -2.13
CA ARG A 55 -4.85 -11.44 -3.43
C ARG A 55 -3.45 -11.89 -3.77
N SER A 56 -3.28 -13.18 -4.01
CA SER A 56 -2.03 -13.77 -4.46
C SER A 56 -1.97 -13.84 -5.99
N ASP A 57 -0.76 -13.85 -6.53
CA ASP A 57 -0.47 -14.00 -7.96
C ASP A 57 -1.17 -12.98 -8.88
N CYS A 58 -1.40 -11.76 -8.37
CA CYS A 58 -1.99 -10.68 -9.15
C CYS A 58 -0.92 -9.75 -9.72
N ASN A 59 -1.15 -9.25 -10.94
CA ASN A 59 -0.35 -8.17 -11.50
C ASN A 59 -0.92 -6.84 -10.97
N PHE A 60 -0.23 -6.23 -10.02
CA PHE A 60 -0.76 -5.09 -9.29
C PHE A 60 -0.81 -3.80 -10.11
N LEU A 61 -0.16 -3.74 -11.27
CA LEU A 61 -0.26 -2.61 -12.21
C LEU A 61 -1.45 -2.76 -13.14
N THR A 62 -1.61 -3.92 -13.78
CA THR A 62 -2.63 -4.11 -14.83
C THR A 62 -4.00 -4.51 -14.29
N ASP A 63 -4.07 -5.29 -13.21
CA ASP A 63 -5.34 -5.91 -12.78
C ASP A 63 -6.30 -4.92 -12.12
N ARG A 64 -5.78 -3.79 -11.62
CA ARG A 64 -6.52 -2.77 -10.89
C ARG A 64 -6.30 -1.36 -11.45
N LEU A 65 -5.62 -1.23 -12.59
CA LEU A 65 -5.23 0.05 -13.21
C LEU A 65 -4.54 0.97 -12.21
N ALA A 66 -3.39 0.55 -11.69
CA ALA A 66 -2.58 1.41 -10.83
C ALA A 66 -2.02 2.59 -11.64
N GLU A 67 -1.87 3.74 -10.99
CA GLU A 67 -1.13 4.88 -11.57
C GLU A 67 0.37 4.63 -11.52
N GLY A 68 0.80 3.88 -10.50
CA GLY A 68 2.18 3.52 -10.27
C GLY A 68 2.39 2.96 -8.88
N TYR A 69 3.65 2.77 -8.54
CA TYR A 69 4.06 2.28 -7.24
C TYR A 69 5.34 2.92 -6.75
N ILE A 70 5.55 2.78 -5.44
CA ILE A 70 6.73 3.28 -4.75
C ILE A 70 7.33 2.12 -3.97
N HIS A 71 8.60 1.85 -4.23
CA HIS A 71 9.35 0.86 -3.47
C HIS A 71 9.59 1.39 -2.04
N LEU A 72 9.14 0.64 -1.03
CA LEU A 72 9.28 1.00 0.38
C LEU A 72 10.48 0.32 1.04
N ALA A 73 10.72 -0.96 0.73
CA ALA A 73 11.81 -1.73 1.30
C ALA A 73 12.19 -2.96 0.48
N ALA A 74 13.49 -3.26 0.46
CA ALA A 74 14.02 -4.56 0.08
C ALA A 74 13.96 -5.50 1.30
N LEU A 75 13.55 -6.74 1.08
CA LEU A 75 13.25 -7.68 2.14
C LEU A 75 14.03 -8.98 1.97
N THR A 76 14.60 -9.45 3.07
CA THR A 76 14.98 -10.86 3.20
C THR A 76 13.74 -11.76 3.27
N THR A 77 13.90 -13.06 3.04
CA THR A 77 12.80 -14.03 3.18
C THR A 77 12.15 -14.00 4.57
N ALA A 78 12.94 -13.81 5.63
CA ALA A 78 12.41 -13.72 6.99
C ALA A 78 11.56 -12.46 7.19
N GLN A 79 12.04 -11.30 6.72
CA GLN A 79 11.29 -10.05 6.77
C GLN A 79 10.03 -10.09 5.89
N TYR A 80 10.07 -10.77 4.74
CA TYR A 80 8.89 -10.98 3.89
C TYR A 80 7.78 -11.72 4.65
N VAL A 81 8.11 -12.85 5.30
CA VAL A 81 7.14 -13.63 6.08
C VAL A 81 6.58 -12.78 7.21
N HIS A 82 7.45 -12.10 7.95
CA HIS A 82 7.04 -11.28 9.08
C HIS A 82 6.18 -10.07 8.68
N ALA A 83 6.54 -9.39 7.59
CA ALA A 83 5.75 -8.30 7.03
C ALA A 83 4.36 -8.80 6.63
N LYS A 84 4.29 -9.94 5.93
CA LYS A 84 3.01 -10.54 5.52
C LYS A 84 2.13 -10.84 6.73
N GLU A 85 2.68 -11.40 7.81
CA GLU A 85 1.95 -11.68 9.04
C GLU A 85 1.42 -10.39 9.70
N ILE A 86 2.24 -9.36 9.83
CA ILE A 86 1.85 -8.06 10.39
C ILE A 86 0.70 -7.44 9.58
N ILE A 87 0.83 -7.43 8.25
CA ILE A 87 -0.18 -6.83 7.36
C ILE A 87 -1.51 -7.57 7.49
N ARG A 88 -1.48 -8.92 7.46
CA ARG A 88 -2.68 -9.77 7.58
C ARG A 88 -3.36 -9.66 8.94
N ALA A 89 -2.59 -9.40 10.00
CA ALA A 89 -3.13 -9.26 11.35
C ALA A 89 -3.90 -7.94 11.57
N LYS A 90 -3.73 -6.94 10.70
CA LYS A 90 -4.39 -5.64 10.87
C LYS A 90 -5.80 -5.67 10.28
N PRO A 91 -6.87 -5.55 11.09
CA PRO A 91 -8.23 -5.52 10.58
C PRO A 91 -8.47 -4.26 9.73
N GLY A 92 -9.42 -4.36 8.79
CA GLY A 92 -9.91 -3.18 8.09
C GLY A 92 -10.61 -2.21 9.07
N PRO A 93 -10.50 -0.89 8.84
CA PRO A 93 -11.12 0.08 9.73
C PRO A 93 -12.66 0.00 9.68
N TRP A 94 -13.27 0.09 10.86
CA TRP A 94 -14.72 0.21 11.03
C TRP A 94 -15.02 1.18 12.19
N ASN A 95 -14.69 2.46 11.97
CA ASN A 95 -14.79 3.49 13.01
C ASN A 95 -15.41 4.79 12.50
N GLY A 96 -15.97 4.81 11.28
CA GLY A 96 -16.57 6.01 10.70
C GLY A 96 -15.58 7.13 10.40
N ARG A 97 -14.27 6.88 10.48
CA ARG A 97 -13.22 7.91 10.36
C ARG A 97 -12.12 7.50 9.37
N ASP A 98 -11.49 6.37 9.63
CA ASP A 98 -10.28 5.97 8.91
C ASP A 98 -10.62 5.42 7.52
N ARG A 99 -9.76 5.71 6.56
CA ARG A 99 -9.87 5.26 5.17
C ARG A 99 -8.72 4.32 4.82
N CYS A 100 -8.69 3.85 3.56
CA CYS A 100 -7.64 2.96 3.08
C CYS A 100 -6.21 3.52 3.27
N GLN A 101 -5.99 4.81 3.02
CA GLN A 101 -4.68 5.44 3.22
C GLN A 101 -4.26 5.45 4.71
N ASP A 102 -5.20 5.76 5.61
CA ASP A 102 -4.95 5.74 7.06
C ASP A 102 -4.60 4.33 7.53
N TRP A 103 -5.33 3.32 7.06
CA TRP A 103 -5.02 1.92 7.33
C TRP A 103 -3.61 1.56 6.85
N THR A 104 -3.27 1.86 5.59
CA THR A 104 -1.97 1.54 5.00
C THR A 104 -0.82 2.26 5.70
N ALA A 105 -0.97 3.56 6.01
CA ALA A 105 0.03 4.29 6.78
C ALA A 105 0.20 3.72 8.20
N GLY A 106 -0.90 3.32 8.82
CA GLY A 106 -0.89 2.63 10.11
C GLY A 106 -0.27 1.23 10.06
N VAL A 107 -0.33 0.51 8.93
CA VAL A 107 0.41 -0.75 8.73
C VAL A 107 1.90 -0.46 8.63
N VAL A 108 2.28 0.48 7.76
CA VAL A 108 3.68 0.84 7.53
C VAL A 108 4.36 1.28 8.82
N ARG A 109 3.69 2.06 9.66
CA ARG A 109 4.22 2.44 10.97
C ARG A 109 4.58 1.23 11.84
N VAL A 110 3.74 0.19 11.84
CA VAL A 110 4.03 -1.04 12.59
C VAL A 110 5.23 -1.76 11.98
N LEU A 111 5.34 -1.82 10.64
CA LEU A 111 6.51 -2.39 9.97
C LEU A 111 7.81 -1.63 10.31
N GLU A 112 7.75 -0.31 10.48
CA GLU A 112 8.88 0.50 10.96
C GLU A 112 9.25 0.17 12.41
N GLU A 113 8.25 0.04 13.30
CA GLU A 113 8.46 -0.32 14.72
C GLU A 113 9.13 -1.70 14.86
N PHE A 114 8.88 -2.63 13.94
CA PHE A 114 9.56 -3.94 13.85
C PHE A 114 10.88 -3.93 13.06
N GLY A 115 11.33 -2.77 12.58
CA GLY A 115 12.60 -2.63 11.84
C GLY A 115 12.60 -3.30 10.46
N ILE A 116 11.43 -3.54 9.86
CA ILE A 116 11.31 -4.09 8.50
C ILE A 116 11.64 -3.01 7.46
N MET A 117 11.28 -1.76 7.75
CA MET A 117 11.52 -0.63 6.88
C MET A 117 11.81 0.64 7.70
N ARG A 118 12.23 1.72 7.02
CA ARG A 118 12.77 2.92 7.69
C ARG A 118 11.98 4.21 7.46
N GLU A 119 11.07 4.23 6.50
CA GLU A 119 10.36 5.46 6.10
C GLU A 119 8.84 5.29 6.05
N GLY A 120 8.14 6.09 6.85
CA GLY A 120 6.69 6.01 6.98
C GLY A 120 5.93 6.73 5.87
N LEU A 121 4.63 6.46 5.80
CA LEU A 121 3.71 7.08 4.82
C LEU A 121 2.83 8.20 5.41
N GLY A 122 3.03 8.56 6.68
CA GLY A 122 2.14 9.47 7.42
C GLY A 122 1.94 10.82 6.73
N GLU A 123 2.99 11.39 6.16
CA GLU A 123 2.93 12.71 5.49
C GLU A 123 2.21 12.68 4.11
N TRP A 124 1.90 11.49 3.62
CA TRP A 124 1.27 11.28 2.31
C TRP A 124 -0.22 10.99 2.43
N VAL A 125 -0.72 10.77 3.66
CA VAL A 125 -2.14 10.52 3.91
C VAL A 125 -2.98 11.72 3.46
N GLY A 126 -4.10 11.44 2.80
CA GLY A 126 -5.03 12.42 2.26
C GLY A 126 -4.70 12.91 0.86
N ARG A 127 -3.61 12.43 0.24
CA ARG A 127 -3.11 12.91 -1.06
C ARG A 127 -3.70 12.17 -2.26
N SER A 128 -3.82 12.87 -3.39
CA SER A 128 -4.15 12.25 -4.68
C SER A 128 -2.96 11.47 -5.24
N ALA A 129 -3.17 10.66 -6.27
CA ALA A 129 -2.08 9.91 -6.90
C ALA A 129 -1.00 10.83 -7.48
N VAL A 130 -1.40 11.93 -8.12
CA VAL A 130 -0.51 12.97 -8.68
C VAL A 130 0.35 13.62 -7.59
N GLU A 131 -0.24 13.91 -6.42
CA GLU A 131 0.52 14.47 -5.31
C GLU A 131 1.52 13.47 -4.72
N VAL A 132 1.13 12.19 -4.65
CA VAL A 132 2.00 11.10 -4.20
C VAL A 132 3.16 10.89 -5.16
N GLU A 133 2.90 10.84 -6.47
CA GLU A 133 3.93 10.79 -7.52
C GLU A 133 4.92 11.95 -7.35
N ARG A 134 4.42 13.19 -7.33
CA ARG A 134 5.26 14.39 -7.20
C ARG A 134 6.10 14.36 -5.91
N LYS A 135 5.55 13.90 -4.80
CA LYS A 135 6.27 13.79 -3.51
C LYS A 135 7.31 12.67 -3.52
N SER A 136 6.99 11.56 -4.18
CA SER A 136 7.87 10.39 -4.23
C SER A 136 9.12 10.62 -5.09
N GLY A 137 9.06 11.57 -6.03
CA GLY A 137 10.18 11.99 -6.85
C GLY A 137 10.72 10.81 -7.67
N GLY A 138 12.03 10.61 -7.66
CA GLY A 138 12.69 9.52 -8.39
C GLY A 138 12.39 8.10 -7.88
N ARG A 139 11.56 7.94 -6.83
CA ARG A 139 11.12 6.63 -6.33
C ARG A 139 9.81 6.15 -6.95
N TRP A 140 9.16 7.00 -7.73
CA TRP A 140 7.95 6.65 -8.46
C TRP A 140 8.27 5.73 -9.63
N TRP A 141 7.51 4.67 -9.76
CA TRP A 141 7.47 3.81 -10.92
C TRP A 141 6.07 3.84 -11.50
N GLY A 142 5.87 4.68 -12.51
CA GLY A 142 4.60 4.83 -13.21
C GLY A 142 4.32 3.69 -14.19
N VAL A 143 3.05 3.59 -14.62
CA VAL A 143 2.60 2.71 -15.71
C VAL A 143 2.67 3.44 -17.05
#